data_AF-A0A6C8GH39-F1
#
_entry.id   AF-A0A6C8GH39-F1
#
_cell.length_a   1.000
_cell.length_b   1.000
_cell.length_c   1.000
_cell.angle_alpha   90.00
_cell.angle_beta   90.00
_cell.angle_gamma   90.00
#
_symmetry.space_group_name_H-M   'P 1'
#
loop_
_entity.id
_entity.type
_entity.pdbx_description
1 polymer ?
#
loop_
_entity_poly.entity_id
_entity_poly.type
_entity_poly.pdbx_seq_one_letter_code
_entity_poly.pdbx_strand_id
1 'polypeptide(L)'
;QLLAKKPASGVDYRLRTLTQAHLWLTPLNDETRRQMDKLWLALAGAAREHAPTLEINHRPLSTLGVENQTLAVSFATLCVEARSQHDYIALSRLFHTVLLFDVPVMTSLMENEARRFIALVDEFYERHVKLVVSAAAPLYEIYQGERLKFEFQRCLSRLQEMQSAEYLKREHMP
;
A
#
# COMPACT_ATOMS: atom_id res chain seq x y z
N GLN A 1 36.46 -2.72 8.19
CA GLN A 1 35.66 -3.95 8.32
C GLN A 1 34.61 -3.69 9.38
N LEU A 2 33.33 -3.83 9.03
CA LEU A 2 32.17 -4.20 9.87
C LEU A 2 30.89 -3.85 9.09
N LEU A 3 30.66 -4.58 8.00
CA LEU A 3 29.34 -4.73 7.41
C LEU A 3 28.53 -5.57 8.39
N ALA A 4 27.77 -4.90 9.27
CA ALA A 4 26.74 -5.56 10.07
C ALA A 4 25.66 -6.06 9.10
N LYS A 5 25.80 -7.32 8.65
CA LYS A 5 24.72 -8.09 8.05
C LYS A 5 23.54 -8.04 9.02
N LYS A 6 22.51 -7.25 8.71
CA LYS A 6 21.17 -7.38 9.32
C LYS A 6 20.78 -8.87 9.23
N PRO A 7 20.18 -9.45 10.26
CA PRO A 7 19.85 -10.87 10.25
C PRO A 7 18.86 -11.15 9.11
N ALA A 8 19.26 -12.03 8.19
CA ALA A 8 18.45 -12.47 7.05
C ALA A 8 17.06 -13.00 7.45
N SER A 9 16.92 -13.46 8.70
CA SER A 9 15.67 -14.01 9.24
C SER A 9 14.48 -13.06 9.19
N GLY A 10 14.69 -11.76 9.39
CA GLY A 10 13.60 -10.77 9.37
C GLY A 10 13.09 -10.42 7.97
N VAL A 11 13.93 -10.55 6.94
CA VAL A 11 13.53 -10.36 5.54
C VAL A 11 12.79 -11.60 5.04
N ASP A 12 13.34 -12.78 5.32
CA ASP A 12 12.73 -14.07 4.94
C ASP A 12 11.36 -14.27 5.59
N TYR A 13 11.20 -13.89 6.86
CA TYR A 13 9.91 -13.96 7.56
C TYR A 13 8.84 -13.06 6.92
N ARG A 14 9.20 -11.81 6.58
CA ARG A 14 8.28 -10.87 5.91
C ARG A 14 7.89 -11.38 4.53
N LEU A 15 8.86 -11.85 3.74
CA LEU A 15 8.60 -12.41 2.42
C LEU A 15 7.69 -13.63 2.50
N ARG A 16 7.93 -14.54 3.45
CA ARG A 16 7.06 -15.70 3.70
C ARG A 16 5.64 -15.26 4.08
N THR A 17 5.52 -14.24 4.94
CA THR A 17 4.21 -13.68 5.32
C THR A 17 3.46 -13.15 4.09
N LEU A 18 4.14 -12.35 3.24
CA LEU A 18 3.53 -11.77 2.05
C LEU A 18 3.11 -12.82 1.02
N THR A 19 3.95 -13.83 0.79
CA THR A 19 3.69 -14.88 -0.21
C THR A 19 2.56 -15.84 0.17
N GLN A 20 2.19 -15.90 1.45
CA GLN A 20 1.10 -16.74 1.96
C GLN A 20 -0.20 -15.94 2.19
N ALA A 21 -0.14 -14.61 2.13
CA ALA A 21 -1.26 -13.73 2.45
C ALA A 21 -2.04 -13.30 1.20
N HIS A 22 -3.34 -13.07 1.37
CA HIS A 22 -4.12 -12.30 0.42
C HIS A 22 -3.83 -10.82 0.68
N LEU A 23 -3.25 -10.11 -0.31
CA LEU A 23 -2.85 -8.72 -0.13
C LEU A 23 -3.94 -7.73 -0.58
N TRP A 24 -5.03 -8.22 -1.16
CA TRP A 24 -6.26 -7.46 -1.42
C TRP A 24 -7.40 -8.07 -0.61
N LEU A 25 -7.81 -7.40 0.46
CA LEU A 25 -8.75 -7.91 1.46
C LEU A 25 -10.10 -7.21 1.33
N THR A 26 -11.16 -8.00 1.22
CA THR A 26 -12.54 -7.51 1.01
C THR A 26 -13.54 -8.44 1.68
N PRO A 27 -14.76 -7.95 2.01
CA PRO A 27 -15.17 -6.54 2.02
C PRO A 27 -14.62 -5.78 3.24
N LEU A 28 -14.90 -4.48 3.34
CA LEU A 28 -14.60 -3.71 4.56
C LEU A 28 -15.53 -4.15 5.69
N ASN A 29 -14.96 -4.87 6.65
CA ASN A 29 -15.63 -5.34 7.86
C ASN A 29 -14.59 -5.60 8.98
N ASP A 30 -15.06 -6.04 10.14
CA ASP A 30 -14.18 -6.29 11.29
C ASP A 30 -13.21 -7.45 11.07
N GLU A 31 -13.56 -8.42 10.22
CA GLU A 31 -12.65 -9.54 9.90
C GLU A 31 -11.47 -9.05 9.06
N THR A 32 -11.73 -8.30 8.00
CA THR A 32 -10.70 -7.64 7.20
C THR A 32 -9.84 -6.71 8.05
N ARG A 33 -10.43 -5.97 8.99
CA ARG A 33 -9.68 -5.12 9.93
C ARG A 33 -8.71 -5.94 10.79
N ARG A 34 -9.18 -7.04 11.39
CA ARG A 34 -8.32 -7.97 12.15
C ARG A 34 -7.22 -8.60 11.30
N GLN A 35 -7.51 -8.92 10.04
CA GLN A 35 -6.52 -9.46 9.12
C GLN A 35 -5.45 -8.41 8.77
N MET A 36 -5.84 -7.17 8.53
CA MET A 36 -4.91 -6.05 8.33
C MET A 36 -4.02 -5.83 9.56
N ASP A 37 -4.55 -5.93 10.78
CA ASP A 37 -3.77 -5.82 12.02
C ASP A 37 -2.75 -6.97 12.18
N LYS A 38 -3.13 -8.20 11.81
CA LYS A 38 -2.20 -9.35 11.78
C LYS A 38 -1.08 -9.14 10.77
N LEU A 39 -1.42 -8.66 9.57
CA LEU A 39 -0.43 -8.36 8.53
C LEU A 39 0.48 -7.21 8.96
N TRP A 40 -0.05 -6.17 9.58
CA TRP A 40 0.75 -5.11 10.18
C TRP A 40 1.77 -5.70 11.15
N LEU A 41 1.33 -6.47 12.15
CA LEU A 41 2.24 -7.02 13.16
C LEU A 41 3.35 -7.86 12.53
N ALA A 42 3.02 -8.69 11.54
CA ALA A 42 3.99 -9.53 10.87
C ALA A 42 4.97 -8.76 9.96
N LEU A 43 4.52 -7.67 9.33
CA LEU A 43 5.33 -6.90 8.39
C LEU A 43 6.13 -5.79 9.08
N ALA A 44 5.49 -5.04 9.97
CA ALA A 44 6.13 -4.00 10.77
C ALA A 44 6.98 -4.59 11.90
N GLY A 45 6.62 -5.74 12.45
CA GLY A 45 7.34 -6.40 13.56
C GLY A 45 6.97 -5.88 14.95
N ALA A 46 5.98 -4.98 15.07
CA ALA A 46 5.43 -4.49 16.33
C ALA A 46 3.94 -4.16 16.20
N ALA A 47 3.25 -4.04 17.34
CA ALA A 47 1.85 -3.61 17.37
C ALA A 47 1.70 -2.17 16.86
N ARG A 48 0.54 -1.85 16.30
CA ARG A 48 0.23 -0.51 15.74
C ARG A 48 -0.17 0.46 16.85
N GLU A 49 0.79 0.85 17.68
CA GLU A 49 0.55 1.68 18.87
C GLU A 49 0.69 3.18 18.60
N HIS A 50 1.53 3.56 17.63
CA HIS A 50 1.84 4.95 17.31
C HIS A 50 1.40 5.29 15.89
N ALA A 51 0.66 6.38 15.74
CA ALA A 51 0.18 6.90 14.47
C ALA A 51 0.69 8.35 14.28
N PRO A 52 2.00 8.56 14.08
CA PRO A 52 2.56 9.89 13.97
C PRO A 52 2.06 10.60 12.70
N THR A 53 1.96 11.92 12.75
CA THR A 53 1.83 12.72 11.52
C THR A 53 3.21 12.89 10.90
N LEU A 54 3.38 12.43 9.67
CA LEU A 54 4.62 12.64 8.91
C LEU A 54 4.57 13.98 8.19
N GLU A 55 5.75 14.53 7.86
CA GLU A 55 5.86 15.61 6.88
C GLU A 55 6.36 15.04 5.55
N ILE A 56 5.54 15.15 4.49
CA ILE A 56 5.88 14.71 3.15
C ILE A 56 5.76 15.91 2.21
N ASN A 57 6.87 16.30 1.59
CA ASN A 57 6.97 17.50 0.74
C ASN A 57 6.33 18.74 1.39
N HIS A 58 6.72 19.03 2.63
CA HIS A 58 6.25 20.18 3.41
C HIS A 58 4.74 20.17 3.73
N ARG A 59 4.09 19.00 3.63
CA ARG A 59 2.68 18.83 3.99
C ARG A 59 2.52 17.76 5.06
N PRO A 60 1.66 17.97 6.07
CA PRO A 60 1.35 16.94 7.04
C PRO A 60 0.65 15.76 6.35
N LEU A 61 0.94 14.55 6.81
CA LEU A 61 0.33 13.30 6.39
C LEU A 61 -0.02 12.49 7.62
N SER A 62 -1.32 12.43 7.93
CA SER A 62 -1.86 11.63 9.02
C SER A 62 -1.67 10.15 8.73
N THR A 63 -0.92 9.44 9.57
CA THR A 63 -0.74 7.99 9.41
C THR A 63 -1.69 7.23 10.32
N LEU A 64 -1.84 5.93 10.05
CA LEU A 64 -2.43 4.98 10.99
C LEU A 64 -1.34 4.19 11.73
N GLY A 65 -0.09 4.26 11.27
CA GLY A 65 1.04 3.55 11.84
C GLY A 65 2.30 3.74 11.01
N VAL A 66 3.45 3.89 11.67
CA VAL A 66 4.77 3.90 11.03
C VAL A 66 5.73 3.10 11.87
N GLU A 67 6.32 2.07 11.29
CA GLU A 67 7.29 1.22 12.00
C GLU A 67 8.13 0.44 10.99
N ASN A 68 9.45 0.32 11.22
CA ASN A 68 10.37 -0.45 10.36
C ASN A 68 10.16 -0.29 8.84
N GLN A 69 10.08 0.96 8.35
CA GLN A 69 9.81 1.28 6.93
C GLN A 69 8.53 0.64 6.35
N THR A 70 7.56 0.38 7.25
CA THR A 70 6.20 -0.04 6.93
C THR A 70 5.24 1.09 7.32
N LEU A 71 4.42 1.52 6.37
CA LEU A 71 3.42 2.57 6.57
C LEU A 71 2.01 1.97 6.58
N ALA A 72 1.20 2.31 7.57
CA ALA A 72 -0.24 2.12 7.54
C ALA A 72 -0.90 3.50 7.35
N VAL A 73 -1.80 3.60 6.37
CA VAL A 73 -2.41 4.89 5.99
C VAL A 73 -3.76 4.67 5.34
N SER A 74 -4.68 5.62 5.47
CA SER A 74 -6.02 5.54 4.87
C SER A 74 -6.01 5.94 3.39
N PHE A 75 -6.94 5.37 2.61
CA PHE A 75 -7.24 5.84 1.26
C PHE A 75 -7.59 7.31 1.23
N ALA A 76 -8.34 7.81 2.22
CA ALA A 76 -8.71 9.22 2.28
C ALA A 76 -7.47 10.13 2.32
N THR A 77 -6.48 9.78 3.14
CA THR A 77 -5.24 10.56 3.29
C THR A 77 -4.40 10.60 2.01
N LEU A 78 -4.35 9.49 1.27
CA LEU A 78 -3.52 9.43 0.05
C LEU A 78 -4.27 9.87 -1.20
N CYS A 79 -5.56 9.56 -1.30
CA CYS A 79 -6.32 9.68 -2.54
C CYS A 79 -7.50 10.65 -2.48
N VAL A 80 -7.94 11.14 -1.31
CA VAL A 80 -8.99 12.17 -1.21
C VAL A 80 -8.39 13.53 -0.87
N GLU A 81 -7.45 13.58 0.06
CA GLU A 81 -6.70 14.80 0.38
C GLU A 81 -5.83 15.28 -0.80
N ALA A 82 -5.35 16.53 -0.70
CA ALA A 82 -4.53 17.18 -1.71
C ALA A 82 -3.11 16.58 -1.77
N ARG A 83 -2.97 15.42 -2.43
CA ARG A 83 -1.71 14.76 -2.74
C ARG A 83 -1.33 14.89 -4.21
N SER A 84 -0.03 14.94 -4.46
CA SER A 84 0.56 14.99 -5.79
C SER A 84 1.49 13.80 -6.04
N GLN A 85 1.89 13.61 -7.30
CA GLN A 85 2.84 12.56 -7.67
C GLN A 85 4.15 12.62 -6.87
N HIS A 86 4.64 13.83 -6.54
CA HIS A 86 5.83 14.00 -5.71
C HIS A 86 5.67 13.38 -4.31
N ASP A 87 4.46 13.34 -3.75
CA ASP A 87 4.22 12.70 -2.46
C ASP A 87 4.36 11.19 -2.56
N TYR A 88 3.83 10.58 -3.63
CA TYR A 88 3.98 9.15 -3.86
C TYR A 88 5.43 8.75 -4.12
N ILE A 89 6.19 9.59 -4.84
CA ILE A 89 7.64 9.40 -5.00
C ILE A 89 8.33 9.44 -3.63
N ALA A 90 8.02 10.44 -2.79
CA ALA A 90 8.65 10.52 -1.46
C ALA A 90 8.29 9.30 -0.59
N LEU A 91 7.01 8.92 -0.54
CA LEU A 91 6.53 7.77 0.24
C LEU A 91 7.18 6.45 -0.21
N SER A 92 7.23 6.22 -1.50
CA SER A 92 7.80 4.99 -2.07
C SER A 92 9.31 4.89 -1.90
N ARG A 93 10.04 5.99 -1.65
CA ARG A 93 11.45 5.96 -1.24
C ARG A 93 11.63 5.64 0.24
N LEU A 94 10.72 6.11 1.07
CA LEU A 94 10.78 5.96 2.53
C LEU A 94 10.28 4.60 3.01
N PHE A 95 9.32 3.99 2.29
CA PHE A 95 8.63 2.79 2.73
C PHE A 95 8.74 1.67 1.70
N HIS A 96 9.27 0.53 2.14
CA HIS A 96 9.28 -0.68 1.32
C HIS A 96 7.95 -1.44 1.36
N THR A 97 7.12 -1.18 2.38
CA THR A 97 5.81 -1.80 2.57
C THR A 97 4.78 -0.75 2.94
N VAL A 98 3.60 -0.79 2.31
CA VAL A 98 2.48 0.09 2.62
C VAL A 98 1.20 -0.73 2.78
N LEU A 99 0.50 -0.52 3.89
CA LEU A 99 -0.85 -1.01 4.15
C LEU A 99 -1.83 0.15 3.93
N LEU A 100 -2.62 0.07 2.86
CA LEU A 100 -3.62 1.06 2.47
C LEU A 100 -5.01 0.62 2.96
N PHE A 101 -5.59 1.43 3.85
CA PHE A 101 -6.85 1.12 4.51
C PHE A 101 -8.05 1.74 3.79
N ASP A 102 -9.19 1.07 3.89
CA ASP A 102 -10.52 1.58 3.55
C ASP A 102 -10.65 2.12 2.12
N VAL A 103 -10.15 1.40 1.11
CA VAL A 103 -10.32 1.77 -0.31
C VAL A 103 -11.80 1.59 -0.71
N PRO A 104 -12.52 2.66 -1.08
CA PRO A 104 -13.92 2.57 -1.46
C PRO A 104 -14.07 2.09 -2.90
N VAL A 105 -15.31 1.72 -3.28
CA VAL A 105 -15.67 1.62 -4.69
C VAL A 105 -15.57 3.01 -5.31
N MET A 106 -14.65 3.17 -6.26
CA MET A 106 -14.44 4.42 -6.98
C MET A 106 -15.44 4.51 -8.14
N THR A 107 -16.54 5.22 -7.91
CA THR A 107 -17.58 5.48 -8.92
C THR A 107 -17.18 6.65 -9.84
N SER A 108 -18.04 7.00 -10.79
CA SER A 108 -17.87 8.16 -11.67
C SER A 108 -17.77 9.52 -10.94
N LEU A 109 -18.16 9.58 -9.66
CA LEU A 109 -18.00 10.76 -8.82
C LEU A 109 -16.61 10.87 -8.18
N MET A 110 -15.80 9.80 -8.26
CA MET A 110 -14.50 9.67 -7.60
C MET A 110 -13.33 9.60 -8.60
N GLU A 111 -13.47 10.22 -9.78
CA GLU A 111 -12.47 10.13 -10.86
C GLU A 111 -11.13 10.81 -10.49
N ASN A 112 -11.15 11.83 -9.63
CA ASN A 112 -9.93 12.46 -9.14
C ASN A 112 -9.18 11.55 -8.18
N GLU A 113 -9.92 10.89 -7.27
CA GLU A 113 -9.43 9.91 -6.32
C GLU A 113 -8.89 8.68 -7.07
N ALA A 114 -9.59 8.20 -8.08
CA ALA A 114 -9.17 7.10 -8.93
C ALA A 114 -7.88 7.43 -9.69
N ARG A 115 -7.75 8.64 -10.23
CA ARG A 115 -6.50 9.11 -10.86
C ARG A 115 -5.34 9.14 -9.87
N ARG A 116 -5.59 9.61 -8.65
CA ARG A 116 -4.59 9.62 -7.56
C ARG A 116 -4.19 8.21 -7.13
N PHE A 117 -5.15 7.29 -7.06
CA PHE A 117 -4.90 5.88 -6.77
C PHE A 117 -4.05 5.21 -7.86
N ILE A 118 -4.35 5.47 -9.14
CA ILE A 118 -3.52 4.98 -10.26
C ILE A 118 -2.07 5.52 -10.14
N ALA A 119 -1.90 6.82 -9.90
CA ALA A 119 -0.57 7.42 -9.76
C ALA A 119 0.22 6.84 -8.56
N LEU A 120 -0.47 6.55 -7.45
CA LEU A 120 0.12 5.89 -6.30
C LEU A 120 0.57 4.46 -6.64
N VAL A 121 -0.31 3.67 -7.26
CA VAL A 121 -0.01 2.28 -7.65
C VAL A 121 1.14 2.24 -8.64
N ASP A 122 1.17 3.15 -9.62
CA ASP A 122 2.23 3.20 -10.62
C ASP A 122 3.61 3.46 -9.98
N GLU A 123 3.70 4.42 -9.06
CA GLU A 123 4.95 4.72 -8.37
C GLU A 123 5.39 3.57 -7.44
N PHE A 124 4.44 2.98 -6.70
CA PHE A 124 4.72 1.86 -5.81
C PHE A 124 5.15 0.62 -6.60
N TYR A 125 4.50 0.40 -7.75
CA TYR A 125 4.83 -0.67 -8.67
C TYR A 125 6.28 -0.55 -9.15
N GLU A 126 6.66 0.63 -9.67
CA GLU A 126 7.99 0.92 -10.21
C GLU A 126 9.09 0.72 -9.16
N ARG A 127 8.80 1.06 -7.90
CA ARG A 127 9.78 0.96 -6.80
C ARG A 127 9.74 -0.35 -6.03
N HIS A 128 8.96 -1.32 -6.50
CA HIS A 128 8.82 -2.63 -5.86
C HIS A 128 8.26 -2.59 -4.43
N VAL A 129 7.47 -1.57 -4.09
CA VAL A 129 6.82 -1.43 -2.79
C VAL A 129 5.78 -2.53 -2.62
N LYS A 130 5.78 -3.18 -1.45
CA LYS A 130 4.81 -4.22 -1.12
C LYS A 130 3.53 -3.55 -0.64
N LEU A 131 2.47 -3.62 -1.44
CA LEU A 131 1.19 -2.98 -1.15
C LEU A 131 0.18 -4.01 -0.63
N VAL A 132 -0.38 -3.75 0.54
CA VAL A 132 -1.50 -4.49 1.12
C VAL A 132 -2.69 -3.54 1.20
N VAL A 133 -3.88 -4.00 0.80
CA VAL A 133 -5.05 -3.15 0.64
C VAL A 133 -6.25 -3.79 1.33
N SER A 134 -6.96 -3.04 2.17
CA SER A 134 -8.35 -3.36 2.52
C SER A 134 -9.30 -2.53 1.67
N ALA A 135 -10.26 -3.16 1.01
CA ALA A 135 -11.13 -2.52 0.03
C ALA A 135 -12.61 -2.92 0.18
N ALA A 136 -13.49 -2.04 -0.29
CA ALA A 136 -14.93 -2.21 -0.23
C ALA A 136 -15.45 -3.28 -1.21
N ALA A 137 -14.73 -3.54 -2.30
CA ALA A 137 -15.09 -4.50 -3.32
C ALA A 137 -13.86 -5.28 -3.83
N PRO A 138 -14.05 -6.47 -4.45
CA PRO A 138 -12.99 -7.22 -5.11
C PRO A 138 -12.16 -6.35 -6.07
N LEU A 139 -10.91 -6.75 -6.31
CA LEU A 139 -9.93 -6.01 -7.11
C LEU A 139 -10.50 -5.55 -8.46
N TYR A 140 -11.16 -6.44 -9.21
CA TYR A 140 -11.71 -6.13 -10.53
C TYR A 140 -13.02 -5.31 -10.50
N GLU A 141 -13.61 -5.11 -9.32
CA GLU A 141 -14.88 -4.40 -9.12
C GLU A 141 -14.68 -3.05 -8.40
N ILE A 142 -13.44 -2.72 -8.00
CA ILE A 142 -13.15 -1.54 -7.18
C ILE A 142 -13.33 -0.21 -7.93
N TYR A 143 -13.22 -0.23 -9.26
CA TYR A 143 -13.49 0.93 -10.11
C TYR A 143 -14.75 0.69 -10.93
N GLN A 144 -15.69 1.61 -10.79
CA GLN A 144 -16.98 1.63 -11.48
C GLN A 144 -17.21 2.99 -12.15
N GLY A 145 -16.14 3.76 -12.37
CA GLY A 145 -16.17 4.96 -13.19
C GLY A 145 -16.13 4.65 -14.68
N GLU A 146 -16.23 5.70 -15.48
CA GLU A 146 -16.31 5.60 -16.94
C GLU A 146 -15.10 6.22 -17.64
N ARG A 147 -14.48 7.24 -17.03
CA ARG A 147 -13.50 8.09 -17.72
C ARG A 147 -12.09 7.52 -17.76
N LEU A 148 -11.76 6.64 -16.82
CA LEU A 148 -10.40 6.09 -16.63
C LEU A 148 -10.35 4.59 -16.90
N LYS A 149 -11.35 4.00 -17.57
CA LYS A 149 -11.44 2.53 -17.78
C LYS A 149 -10.14 1.92 -18.31
N PHE A 150 -9.50 2.56 -19.28
CA PHE A 150 -8.26 2.07 -19.88
C PHE A 150 -7.07 2.18 -18.92
N GLU A 151 -6.90 3.33 -18.27
CA GLU A 151 -5.85 3.55 -17.29
C GLU A 151 -6.01 2.61 -16.09
N PHE A 152 -7.25 2.42 -15.63
CA PHE A 152 -7.57 1.54 -14.52
C PHE A 152 -7.34 0.08 -14.88
N GLN A 153 -7.62 -0.36 -16.12
CA GLN A 153 -7.26 -1.71 -16.56
C GLN A 153 -5.76 -1.99 -16.44
N ARG A 154 -4.89 -1.01 -16.77
CA ARG A 154 -3.44 -1.14 -16.56
C ARG A 154 -3.07 -1.17 -15.08
N CYS A 155 -3.75 -0.35 -14.26
CA CYS A 155 -3.60 -0.35 -12.81
C CYS A 155 -3.96 -1.74 -12.22
N LEU A 156 -5.05 -2.37 -12.68
CA LEU A 156 -5.44 -3.72 -12.26
C LEU A 156 -4.37 -4.76 -12.60
N SER A 157 -3.79 -4.71 -13.79
CA SER A 157 -2.68 -5.60 -14.15
C SER A 157 -1.47 -5.44 -13.22
N ARG A 158 -1.12 -4.20 -12.86
CA ARG A 158 -0.05 -3.93 -11.88
C ARG A 158 -0.41 -4.47 -10.50
N LEU A 159 -1.61 -4.18 -9.99
CA LEU A 159 -2.06 -4.69 -8.69
C LEU A 159 -2.09 -6.23 -8.64
N GLN A 160 -2.45 -6.88 -9.74
CA GLN A 160 -2.37 -8.33 -9.86
C GLN A 160 -0.93 -8.82 -9.82
N GLU A 161 -0.02 -8.20 -10.57
CA GLU A 161 1.40 -8.55 -10.54
C GLU A 161 2.01 -8.30 -9.16
N MET A 162 1.64 -7.22 -8.46
CA MET A 162 2.10 -6.89 -7.11
C MET A 162 1.77 -7.97 -6.06
N GLN A 163 0.79 -8.84 -6.35
CA GLN A 163 0.42 -9.99 -5.52
C GLN A 163 1.17 -11.28 -5.88
N SER A 164 1.91 -11.30 -6.99
CA SER A 164 2.68 -12.48 -7.43
C SER A 164 3.90 -12.73 -6.54
N ALA A 165 4.26 -14.01 -6.36
CA ALA A 165 5.46 -14.36 -5.61
C ALA A 165 6.73 -13.78 -6.24
N GLU A 166 6.75 -13.66 -7.57
CA GLU A 166 7.83 -13.05 -8.36
C GLU A 166 8.03 -11.58 -7.98
N TYR A 167 6.95 -10.80 -7.93
CA TYR A 167 7.03 -9.39 -7.54
C TYR A 167 7.41 -9.23 -6.07
N LEU A 168 6.86 -10.07 -5.19
CA LEU A 168 7.14 -10.00 -3.76
C LEU A 168 8.61 -10.29 -3.43
N LYS A 169 9.31 -11.08 -4.25
CA LYS A 169 10.75 -11.34 -4.13
C LYS A 169 11.64 -10.18 -4.62
N ARG A 170 11.11 -9.23 -5.40
CA ARG A 170 11.90 -8.09 -5.90
C ARG A 170 12.33 -7.20 -4.74
N GLU A 171 13.59 -6.77 -4.77
CA GLU A 171 14.12 -5.79 -3.82
C GLU A 171 13.49 -4.41 -4.04
N HIS A 172 13.23 -3.70 -2.94
CA HIS A 172 12.71 -2.34 -2.94
C HIS A 172 13.74 -1.38 -3.56
N MET A 173 13.26 -0.44 -4.40
CA MET A 173 14.09 0.56 -5.09
C MET A 173 13.84 1.97 -4.52
N PRO A 174 14.70 2.45 -3.59
CA PRO A 174 14.56 3.76 -2.95
C PRO A 174 15.00 4.96 -3.83
#